data_AF-Q8KBC8-F1
#
_entry.id   AF-Q8KBC8-F1
#
_cell.length_a   1.000
_cell.length_b   1.000
_cell.length_c   1.000
_cell.angle_alpha   90.00
_cell.angle_beta   90.00
_cell.angle_gamma   90.00
#
_symmetry.space_group_name_H-M   'P 1'
#
loop_
_entity.id
_entity.type
_entity.pdbx_description
1 polymer ?
#
loop_
_entity_poly.entity_id
_entity_poly.type
_entity_poly.pdbx_seq_one_letter_code
_entity_poly.pdbx_strand_id
1 'polypeptide(L)'
;MPFTVTIEVSKQFETSTLPEKVFALLSDVPRSASYFPDVEKLEPLGSNAFRWIMEKNAIGGHTLKQTIYACTYRSDRVTMSVAWVPVEGEGNARVEGNWQIEFAFIQKIDRYISNLKETFAK
;
A
#
# COMPACT_ATOMS: atom_id res chain seq x y z
N MET A 1 -0.44 -29.86 5.25
CA MET A 1 -1.30 -28.94 6.02
C MET A 1 -1.15 -27.55 5.42
N PRO A 2 -2.22 -26.82 5.10
CA PRO A 2 -2.10 -25.40 4.77
C PRO A 2 -1.68 -24.64 6.03
N PHE A 3 -0.70 -23.76 5.91
CA PHE A 3 -0.30 -22.84 6.97
C PHE A 3 -0.47 -21.41 6.43
N THR A 4 -0.97 -20.53 7.29
CA THR A 4 -1.23 -19.13 6.96
C THR A 4 -0.12 -18.29 7.58
N VAL A 5 0.45 -17.38 6.79
CA VAL A 5 1.45 -16.41 7.25
C VAL A 5 0.76 -15.07 7.36
N THR A 6 0.80 -14.45 8.54
CA THR A 6 0.29 -13.09 8.77
C THR A 6 1.47 -12.13 8.79
N ILE A 7 1.37 -11.05 8.01
CA ILE A 7 2.44 -10.06 7.86
C ILE A 7 1.80 -8.69 8.06
N GLU A 8 2.30 -7.94 9.03
CA GLU A 8 1.94 -6.53 9.26
C GLU A 8 3.18 -5.67 9.06
N VAL A 9 3.07 -4.66 8.19
CA VAL A 9 4.16 -3.75 7.86
C VAL A 9 3.64 -2.33 7.83
N SER A 10 4.32 -1.43 8.53
CA SER A 10 4.11 0.01 8.44
C SER A 10 5.41 0.68 7.99
N LYS A 11 5.32 1.55 6.98
CA LYS A 11 6.46 2.30 6.45
C LYS A 11 6.08 3.75 6.26
N GLN A 12 7.04 4.64 6.51
CA GLN A 12 6.92 6.07 6.30
C GLN A 12 8.16 6.58 5.57
N PHE A 13 7.96 7.48 4.60
CA PHE A 13 9.04 8.15 3.89
C PHE A 13 8.63 9.55 3.43
N GLU A 14 9.60 10.44 3.23
CA GLU A 14 9.39 11.80 2.72
C GLU A 14 9.79 11.85 1.24
N THR A 15 9.11 12.70 0.46
CA THR A 15 9.47 13.00 -0.93
C THR A 15 9.53 14.51 -1.15
N SER A 16 10.31 14.96 -2.12
CA SER A 16 10.44 16.38 -2.48
C SER A 16 9.33 16.90 -3.41
N THR A 17 8.27 16.11 -3.63
CA THR A 17 7.15 16.46 -4.52
C THR A 17 5.93 16.91 -3.71
N LEU A 18 5.00 17.58 -4.40
CA LEU A 18 3.74 18.02 -3.79
C LEU A 18 2.85 16.81 -3.46
N PRO A 19 2.13 16.81 -2.32
CA PRO A 19 1.21 15.73 -1.93
C PRO A 19 0.18 15.38 -3.00
N GLU A 20 -0.30 16.37 -3.75
CA GLU A 20 -1.24 16.16 -4.85
C GLU A 20 -0.67 15.28 -5.97
N LYS A 21 0.61 15.44 -6.30
CA LYS A 21 1.28 14.60 -7.31
C LYS A 21 1.50 13.19 -6.80
N VAL A 22 1.81 13.04 -5.51
CA VAL A 22 1.91 11.71 -4.87
C VAL A 22 0.55 11.03 -4.87
N PHE A 23 -0.50 11.74 -4.48
CA PHE A 23 -1.87 11.23 -4.48
C PHE A 23 -2.30 10.82 -5.89
N ALA A 24 -2.04 11.64 -6.90
CA ALA A 24 -2.36 11.30 -8.29
C ALA A 24 -1.65 10.02 -8.77
N LEU A 25 -0.41 9.78 -8.33
CA LEU A 25 0.30 8.54 -8.63
C LEU A 25 -0.27 7.33 -7.87
N LEU A 26 -0.51 7.47 -6.56
CA LEU A 26 -0.95 6.35 -5.71
C LEU A 26 -2.42 5.98 -5.93
N SER A 27 -3.25 6.92 -6.37
CA SER A 27 -4.64 6.64 -6.76
C SER A 27 -4.77 6.00 -8.14
N ASP A 28 -3.74 6.13 -8.99
CA ASP A 28 -3.61 5.43 -10.26
C ASP A 28 -2.94 4.06 -10.02
N VAL A 29 -3.76 3.05 -9.69
CA VAL A 29 -3.26 1.72 -9.31
C VAL A 29 -2.40 1.07 -10.41
N PRO A 30 -2.79 1.05 -11.70
CA PRO A 30 -1.92 0.52 -12.76
C PRO A 30 -0.55 1.19 -12.83
N ARG A 31 -0.51 2.52 -12.72
CA ARG A 31 0.75 3.26 -12.74
C ARG A 31 1.56 3.05 -11.46
N SER A 32 0.93 2.98 -10.29
CA SER A 32 1.61 2.66 -9.04
C SER A 32 2.18 1.23 -9.07
N ALA A 33 1.45 0.28 -9.64
CA ALA A 33 1.85 -1.12 -9.72
C ALA A 33 3.11 -1.33 -10.59
N SER A 34 3.37 -0.49 -11.59
CA SER A 34 4.60 -0.59 -12.40
C SER A 34 5.89 -0.33 -11.63
N TYR A 35 5.79 0.29 -10.43
CA TYR A 35 6.93 0.49 -9.53
C TYR A 35 7.10 -0.64 -8.52
N PHE A 36 6.16 -1.58 -8.45
CA PHE A 36 6.21 -2.70 -7.52
C PHE A 36 7.08 -3.82 -8.14
N PRO A 37 8.09 -4.33 -7.43
CA PRO A 37 8.96 -5.37 -7.96
C PRO A 37 8.21 -6.71 -8.08
N ASP A 38 8.64 -7.55 -9.01
CA ASP A 38 8.19 -8.94 -9.14
C ASP A 38 6.67 -9.07 -9.40
N VAL A 39 6.05 -8.08 -10.05
CA VAL A 39 4.66 -8.19 -10.54
C VAL A 39 4.67 -8.79 -11.93
N GLU A 40 4.14 -10.01 -12.06
CA GLU A 40 3.99 -10.67 -13.36
C GLU A 40 2.87 -10.02 -14.18
N LYS A 41 1.72 -9.75 -13.52
CA LYS A 41 0.57 -9.14 -14.17
C LYS A 41 -0.35 -8.44 -13.18
N LEU A 42 -0.95 -7.33 -13.64
CA LEU A 42 -2.06 -6.67 -12.96
C LEU A 42 -3.30 -6.75 -13.86
N GLU A 43 -4.35 -7.46 -13.41
CA GLU A 43 -5.59 -7.60 -14.18
C GLU A 43 -6.69 -6.71 -13.59
N PRO A 44 -7.34 -5.84 -14.40
CA PRO A 44 -8.51 -5.11 -13.93
C PRO A 44 -9.71 -6.05 -13.80
N LEU A 45 -10.37 -6.03 -12.64
CA LEU A 45 -11.60 -6.80 -12.38
C LEU A 45 -12.88 -5.95 -12.51
N GLY A 46 -12.73 -4.64 -12.73
CA GLY A 46 -13.83 -3.67 -12.73
C GLY A 46 -14.06 -3.02 -11.35
N SER A 47 -14.85 -1.96 -11.29
CA SER A 47 -15.19 -1.26 -10.03
C SER A 47 -13.98 -0.84 -9.17
N ASN A 48 -12.88 -0.41 -9.80
CA ASN A 48 -11.59 -0.11 -9.15
C ASN A 48 -10.99 -1.29 -8.37
N ALA A 49 -11.30 -2.53 -8.78
CA ALA A 49 -10.67 -3.73 -8.28
C ALA A 49 -9.62 -4.25 -9.26
N PHE A 50 -8.50 -4.72 -8.72
CA PHE A 50 -7.36 -5.23 -9.48
C PHE A 50 -6.86 -6.53 -8.86
N ARG A 51 -6.57 -7.52 -9.72
CA ARG A 51 -5.91 -8.77 -9.35
C ARG A 51 -4.41 -8.62 -9.59
N TRP A 52 -3.65 -8.82 -8.53
CA TRP A 52 -2.20 -8.86 -8.52
C TRP A 52 -1.76 -10.30 -8.70
N ILE A 53 -0.97 -10.53 -9.74
CA ILE A 53 -0.32 -11.80 -10.03
C ILE A 53 1.17 -11.53 -9.89
N MET A 54 1.75 -12.02 -8.79
CA MET A 54 3.18 -11.89 -8.54
C MET A 54 3.95 -12.92 -9.36
N GLU A 55 5.20 -12.64 -9.66
CA GLU A 55 6.10 -13.58 -10.30
C GLU A 55 6.27 -14.85 -9.45
N LYS A 56 6.52 -15.96 -10.14
CA LYS A 56 6.81 -17.23 -9.51
C LYS A 56 8.24 -17.20 -8.98
N ASN A 57 8.38 -17.01 -7.68
CA ASN A 57 9.69 -17.12 -7.03
C ASN A 57 10.13 -18.59 -7.02
N ALA A 58 11.08 -18.94 -7.88
CA ALA A 58 11.76 -20.23 -7.85
C ALA A 58 12.97 -20.13 -6.91
N ILE A 59 12.95 -20.81 -5.77
CA ILE A 59 14.12 -20.95 -4.91
C ILE A 59 14.56 -22.41 -4.95
N GLY A 60 15.79 -22.66 -5.43
CA GLY A 60 16.45 -23.96 -5.28
C GLY A 60 15.82 -25.14 -6.04
N GLY A 61 15.25 -24.93 -7.23
CA GLY A 61 14.73 -26.02 -8.07
C GLY A 61 13.34 -26.55 -7.69
N HIS A 62 12.69 -25.96 -6.68
CA HIS A 62 11.30 -26.22 -6.36
C HIS A 62 10.45 -24.98 -6.71
N THR A 63 9.39 -25.17 -7.50
CA THR A 63 8.43 -24.10 -7.82
C THR A 63 7.70 -23.71 -6.53
N LEU A 64 8.07 -22.57 -5.94
CA LEU A 64 7.38 -22.04 -4.78
C LEU A 64 6.23 -21.15 -5.25
N LYS A 65 5.15 -21.23 -4.47
CA LYS A 65 3.81 -20.69 -4.71
C LYS A 65 3.81 -19.30 -5.37
N GLN A 66 3.07 -19.18 -6.47
CA GLN A 66 2.69 -17.89 -7.03
C GLN A 66 1.73 -17.20 -6.05
N THR A 67 2.01 -15.95 -5.68
CA THR A 67 1.08 -15.16 -4.86
C THR A 67 0.10 -14.47 -5.78
N ILE A 68 -1.19 -14.75 -5.59
CA ILE A 68 -2.28 -14.12 -6.32
C ILE A 68 -3.26 -13.57 -5.29
N TYR A 69 -3.64 -12.31 -5.44
CA TYR A 69 -4.66 -11.68 -4.60
C TYR A 69 -5.38 -10.61 -5.41
N ALA A 70 -6.58 -10.21 -4.97
CA ALA A 70 -7.25 -9.06 -5.53
C ALA A 70 -7.69 -8.09 -4.45
N CYS A 71 -7.66 -6.80 -4.78
CA CYS A 71 -8.07 -5.73 -3.90
C CYS A 71 -8.95 -4.71 -4.62
N THR A 72 -9.92 -4.16 -3.90
CA THR A 72 -10.71 -3.00 -4.33
C THR A 72 -10.12 -1.75 -3.71
N TYR A 73 -9.89 -0.73 -4.53
CA TYR A 73 -9.25 0.52 -4.12
C TYR A 73 -10.28 1.64 -3.97
N ARG A 74 -10.11 2.43 -2.91
CA ARG A 74 -10.85 3.66 -2.63
C ARG A 74 -9.87 4.79 -2.41
N SER A 75 -9.89 5.77 -3.29
CA SER A 75 -9.13 7.01 -3.15
C SER A 75 -10.03 8.12 -2.61
N ASP A 76 -9.53 8.88 -1.64
CA ASP A 76 -10.21 10.04 -1.07
C ASP A 76 -9.25 11.24 -1.10
N ARG A 77 -9.60 12.20 -1.96
CA ARG A 77 -8.80 13.41 -2.18
C ARG A 77 -8.93 14.41 -1.04
N VAL A 78 -10.03 14.38 -0.29
CA VAL A 78 -10.25 15.30 0.84
C VAL A 78 -9.35 14.92 2.01
N THR A 79 -9.27 13.62 2.31
CA THR A 79 -8.40 13.09 3.39
C THR A 79 -6.99 12.74 2.93
N MET A 80 -6.70 12.90 1.63
CA MET A 80 -5.42 12.54 1.01
C MET A 80 -5.02 11.09 1.30
N SER A 81 -5.99 10.18 1.18
CA SER A 81 -5.80 8.76 1.49
C SER A 81 -6.16 7.86 0.31
N VAL A 82 -5.46 6.72 0.21
CA VAL A 82 -5.79 5.65 -0.74
C VAL A 82 -5.82 4.35 0.03
N ALA A 83 -6.99 3.77 0.21
CA ALA A 83 -7.19 2.51 0.94
C ALA A 83 -7.54 1.38 -0.02
N TRP A 84 -7.16 0.15 0.34
CA TRP A 84 -7.57 -1.04 -0.38
C TRP A 84 -7.98 -2.16 0.55
N VAL A 85 -9.00 -2.90 0.13
CA VAL A 85 -9.60 -4.03 0.85
C VAL A 85 -9.57 -5.28 -0.02
N PRO A 86 -9.42 -6.48 0.56
CA PRO A 86 -9.36 -7.72 -0.19
C PRO A 86 -10.71 -8.01 -0.86
N VAL A 87 -10.65 -8.57 -2.07
CA VAL A 87 -11.82 -9.16 -2.72
C VAL A 87 -11.91 -10.62 -2.28
N GLU A 88 -13.02 -10.99 -1.64
CA GLU A 88 -13.22 -12.35 -1.15
C GLU A 88 -13.29 -13.37 -2.29
N GLY A 89 -12.66 -14.53 -2.10
CA GLY A 89 -12.62 -15.61 -3.09
C GLY A 89 -11.57 -15.45 -4.20
N GLU A 90 -10.77 -14.38 -4.18
CA GLU A 90 -9.78 -14.08 -5.22
C GLU A 90 -8.35 -14.43 -4.80
N GLY A 91 -7.81 -15.51 -5.36
CA GLY A 91 -6.41 -15.90 -5.19
C GLY A 91 -6.14 -16.69 -3.90
N ASN A 92 -4.90 -16.62 -3.41
CA ASN A 92 -4.40 -17.38 -2.26
C ASN A 92 -3.85 -16.51 -1.12
N ALA A 93 -3.96 -15.19 -1.23
CA ALA A 93 -3.57 -14.23 -0.20
C ALA A 93 -4.66 -13.16 0.00
N ARG A 94 -4.78 -12.67 1.23
CA ARG A 94 -5.64 -11.53 1.60
C ARG A 94 -4.75 -10.35 1.92
N VAL A 95 -4.94 -9.24 1.21
CA VAL A 95 -4.14 -8.03 1.36
C VAL A 95 -5.06 -6.85 1.58
N GLU A 96 -4.78 -6.09 2.63
CA GLU A 96 -5.42 -4.83 2.96
C GLU A 96 -4.36 -3.81 3.35
N GLY A 97 -4.71 -2.53 3.26
CA GLY A 97 -3.80 -1.47 3.61
C GLY A 97 -4.31 -0.10 3.20
N ASN A 98 -3.51 0.89 3.52
CA ASN A 98 -3.78 2.26 3.12
C ASN A 98 -2.47 3.05 2.95
N TRP A 99 -2.54 4.04 2.08
CA TRP A 99 -1.61 5.16 2.04
C TRP A 99 -2.27 6.36 2.70
N GLN A 100 -1.55 6.98 3.64
CA GLN A 100 -1.86 8.28 4.18
C GLN A 100 -0.81 9.28 3.69
N ILE A 101 -1.25 10.36 3.04
CA ILE A 101 -0.34 11.34 2.42
C ILE A 101 -0.49 12.66 3.17
N GLU A 102 0.64 13.19 3.63
CA GLU A 102 0.68 14.41 4.42
C GLU A 102 1.79 15.34 3.95
N PHE A 103 1.64 16.63 4.20
CA PHE A 103 2.75 17.57 4.04
C PHE A 103 3.79 17.33 5.14
N ALA A 104 5.03 17.02 4.75
CA ALA A 104 6.13 16.79 5.69
C ALA A 104 6.39 17.98 6.64
N PHE A 105 6.06 19.20 6.22
CA PHE A 105 6.14 20.38 7.09
C PHE A 105 5.15 20.34 8.26
N ILE A 106 3.92 19.87 8.01
CA ILE A 106 2.88 19.74 9.04
C ILE A 106 3.33 18.73 10.10
N GLN A 107 3.86 17.57 9.68
CA GLN A 107 4.39 16.59 10.63
C GLN A 107 5.55 17.12 11.49
N LYS A 108 6.43 17.95 10.94
CA LYS A 108 7.53 18.56 11.69
C LYS A 108 7.01 19.54 12.75
N ILE A 109 5.97 20.30 12.44
CA ILE A 109 5.29 21.17 13.40
C ILE A 109 4.59 20.36 14.49
N ASP A 110 3.80 19.36 14.13
CA ASP A 110 3.05 18.55 15.10
C ASP A 110 4.00 17.84 16.06
N ARG A 111 5.11 17.29 15.54
CA ARG A 111 6.17 16.71 16.38
C ARG A 111 6.80 17.75 17.31
N TYR A 112 7.08 18.95 16.82
CA TYR A 112 7.63 20.03 17.64
C TYR A 112 6.66 20.45 18.75
N ILE A 113 5.37 20.62 18.43
CA ILE A 113 4.32 20.97 19.39
C ILE A 113 4.15 19.86 20.44
N SER A 114 4.15 18.59 20.01
CA SER A 114 4.07 17.44 20.93
C SER A 114 5.23 17.43 21.91
N ASN A 115 6.47 17.59 21.41
CA ASN A 115 7.67 17.63 22.24
C ASN A 115 7.64 18.79 23.24
N LEU A 116 7.18 19.98 22.83
CA LEU A 116 7.02 21.12 23.74
C LEU A 116 5.98 20.81 24.83
N LYS A 117 4.81 20.27 24.48
CA LYS A 117 3.78 19.90 25.47
C LYS A 117 4.31 18.91 26.50
N GLU A 118 5.06 17.89 26.07
CA GLU A 118 5.71 16.95 27.00
C GLU A 118 6.77 17.63 27.88
N THR A 119 7.52 18.59 27.33
CA THR A 119 8.56 19.33 28.06
C THR A 119 7.97 20.24 29.14
N PHE A 120 6.82 20.87 28.87
CA PHE A 120 6.14 21.76 29.83
C PHE A 120 5.13 21.03 30.74
N ALA A 121 4.85 19.75 30.50
CA ALA A 121 4.03 18.90 31.37
C ALA A 121 4.84 18.17 32.46
N LYS A 122 6.17 18.34 32.49
CA LYS A 122 7.08 17.95 33.57
C LYS A 122 7.43 19.14 34.44
#